data_AF-A0A6I7NZ33-F1
#
_entry.id   AF-A0A6I7NZ33-F1
#
_cell.length_a   1.000
_cell.length_b   1.000
_cell.length_c   1.000
_cell.angle_alpha   90.00
_cell.angle_beta   90.00
_cell.angle_gamma   90.00
#
_symmetry.space_group_name_H-M   'P 1'
#
loop_
_entity.id
_entity.type
_entity.pdbx_description
1 polymer ?
#
loop_
_entity_poly.entity_id
_entity_poly.type
_entity_poly.pdbx_seq_one_letter_code
_entity_poly.pdbx_strand_id
1 'polypeptide(L)'
;MKSINALIQKFIIILKTIFRKPIWLLLDIYEKTPISSKYRALKRFDDAAGKNKLFFTNSIFRNGFTDQLFAMKFFHRLGDSINMNYHFVQMKSKRSHQESMLKYSATVLKGKKNKVNIAGYSNQESYSDIYDFLGVNEYLKNSVNKQPGNNCHEITFNLDEIELSNRMIRSWDFFTSEIKFRLDSMIDYSRDNMIHLKGLDTVFKLFRLSETSNTPEIPFRKIYDLNRVLKPRENLHKTTGIKLLVHIRQGDTAILKTPWDTYIQSWYKAKDRFIEHATFETADTFENIPVSQFYRFLKDFFDVYESFKFSTLVFSDGFSRAFHEIYRVNKFLYTKEKMHKLIENEKNYNNIEFNDFITWQEVTTVIGEENEKLYDFIHSFMVSDIVVTGTQQKMIPKLIRLFCTPDNMPFMITLYREKEPFVDYLGIESEHKFRLNINIDNYDMNEIKNVIQVYFEERNLK
;
A
#
# COMPACT_ATOMS: atom_id res chain seq x y z
N MET A 1 -40.95 29.21 -24.13
CA MET A 1 -39.78 28.73 -24.89
C MET A 1 -39.55 29.41 -26.25
N LYS A 2 -40.57 29.87 -27.02
CA LYS A 2 -40.35 30.57 -28.30
C LYS A 2 -39.79 32.01 -28.19
N SER A 3 -39.92 32.70 -27.04
CA SER A 3 -39.47 34.09 -26.90
C SER A 3 -37.97 34.26 -26.61
N ILE A 4 -37.33 33.29 -25.93
CA ILE A 4 -35.88 33.35 -25.62
C ILE A 4 -35.04 33.13 -26.88
N ASN A 5 -35.42 32.16 -27.72
CA ASN A 5 -34.73 31.94 -29.01
C ASN A 5 -34.87 33.12 -29.97
N ALA A 6 -36.03 33.81 -29.96
CA ALA A 6 -36.21 35.04 -30.75
C ALA A 6 -35.35 36.20 -30.21
N LEU A 7 -35.17 36.29 -28.89
CA LEU A 7 -34.31 37.29 -28.26
C LEU A 7 -32.83 37.03 -28.55
N ILE A 8 -32.38 35.77 -28.47
CA ILE A 8 -31.02 35.35 -28.80
C ILE A 8 -30.71 35.59 -30.28
N GLN A 9 -31.64 35.27 -31.18
CA GLN A 9 -31.48 35.53 -32.61
C GLN A 9 -31.40 37.04 -32.91
N LYS A 10 -32.23 37.87 -32.29
CA LYS A 10 -32.14 39.34 -32.43
C LYS A 10 -30.84 39.89 -31.84
N PHE A 11 -30.36 39.37 -30.71
CA PHE A 11 -29.09 39.78 -30.10
C PHE A 11 -27.89 39.40 -30.97
N ILE A 12 -27.91 38.20 -31.57
CA ILE A 12 -26.89 37.75 -32.53
C ILE A 12 -26.90 38.61 -33.80
N ILE A 13 -28.08 39.02 -34.30
CA ILE A 13 -28.20 39.92 -35.46
C ILE A 13 -27.67 41.33 -35.14
N ILE A 14 -27.96 41.87 -33.95
CA ILE A 14 -27.45 43.17 -33.51
C ILE A 14 -25.92 43.13 -33.36
N LEU A 15 -25.38 42.08 -32.73
CA LEU A 15 -23.92 41.88 -32.64
C LEU A 15 -23.29 41.75 -34.02
N LYS A 16 -23.87 40.96 -34.93
CA LYS A 16 -23.39 40.82 -36.32
C LYS A 16 -23.48 42.11 -37.13
N THR A 17 -24.42 43.02 -36.81
CA THR A 17 -24.59 44.29 -37.51
C THR A 17 -23.62 45.36 -36.99
N ILE A 18 -23.41 45.45 -35.68
CA ILE A 18 -22.53 46.45 -35.05
C ILE A 18 -21.05 46.04 -35.17
N PHE A 19 -20.74 44.74 -35.15
CA PHE A 19 -19.37 44.25 -35.03
C PHE A 19 -18.93 43.35 -36.19
N ARG A 20 -19.25 43.68 -37.45
CA ARG A 20 -18.84 42.88 -38.63
C ARG A 20 -17.33 42.61 -38.74
N LYS A 21 -16.47 43.49 -38.23
CA LYS A 21 -15.00 43.29 -38.15
C LYS A 21 -14.51 42.85 -36.76
N PRO A 22 -15.02 43.38 -35.62
CA PRO A 22 -14.54 42.98 -34.30
C PRO A 22 -15.02 41.61 -33.82
N ILE A 23 -16.10 41.03 -34.38
CA ILE A 23 -16.50 39.65 -34.03
C ILE A 23 -15.51 38.63 -34.57
N TRP A 24 -14.99 38.83 -35.79
CA TRP A 24 -13.91 37.98 -36.30
C TRP A 24 -12.66 38.16 -35.47
N LEU A 25 -12.32 39.39 -35.06
CA LEU A 25 -11.18 39.63 -34.17
C LEU A 25 -11.40 39.05 -32.77
N LEU A 26 -12.61 39.10 -32.21
CA LEU A 26 -12.96 38.53 -30.91
C LEU A 26 -13.07 37.00 -30.96
N LEU A 27 -13.54 36.42 -32.06
CA LEU A 27 -13.53 34.98 -32.30
C LEU A 27 -12.11 34.48 -32.53
N ASP A 28 -11.27 35.24 -33.25
CA ASP A 28 -9.87 34.91 -33.49
C ASP A 28 -9.04 35.11 -32.22
N ILE A 29 -9.32 36.14 -31.40
CA ILE A 29 -8.76 36.31 -30.04
C ILE A 29 -9.25 35.20 -29.12
N TYR A 30 -10.55 34.86 -29.14
CA TYR A 30 -11.10 33.75 -28.37
C TYR A 30 -10.42 32.45 -28.79
N GLU A 31 -10.35 32.14 -30.09
CA GLU A 31 -9.66 30.97 -30.67
C GLU A 31 -8.15 30.95 -30.39
N LYS A 32 -7.52 32.12 -30.22
CA LYS A 32 -6.10 32.24 -29.84
C LYS A 32 -5.88 32.35 -28.33
N THR A 33 -6.93 32.52 -27.53
CA THR A 33 -6.79 32.53 -26.06
C THR A 33 -6.55 31.13 -25.53
N PRO A 34 -5.67 30.97 -24.52
CA PRO A 34 -5.41 29.69 -23.85
C PRO A 34 -6.65 28.98 -23.31
N ILE A 35 -7.73 29.73 -23.05
CA ILE A 35 -8.99 29.21 -22.53
C ILE A 35 -9.74 28.42 -23.61
N SER A 36 -9.77 28.91 -24.86
CA SER A 36 -10.47 28.19 -25.94
C SER A 36 -9.70 26.97 -26.44
N SER A 37 -8.36 26.98 -26.37
CA SER A 37 -7.54 25.82 -26.72
C SER A 37 -7.74 24.71 -25.69
N LYS A 38 -7.76 25.02 -24.39
CA LYS A 38 -8.09 24.06 -23.32
C LYS A 38 -9.50 23.50 -23.47
N TYR A 39 -10.50 24.34 -23.73
CA TYR A 39 -11.87 23.86 -23.94
C TYR A 39 -12.00 22.92 -25.14
N ARG A 40 -11.37 23.25 -26.29
CA ARG A 40 -11.35 22.39 -27.48
C ARG A 40 -10.67 21.05 -27.21
N ALA A 41 -9.53 21.06 -26.51
CA ALA A 41 -8.83 19.85 -26.10
C ALA A 41 -9.72 18.93 -25.24
N LEU A 42 -10.36 19.49 -24.21
CA LEU A 42 -11.28 18.73 -23.34
C LEU A 42 -12.43 18.10 -24.14
N LYS A 43 -13.06 18.87 -25.04
CA LYS A 43 -14.16 18.35 -25.87
C LYS A 43 -13.72 17.22 -26.79
N ARG A 44 -12.57 17.35 -27.47
CA ARG A 44 -12.03 16.29 -28.34
C ARG A 44 -11.71 15.02 -27.55
N PHE A 45 -11.13 15.18 -26.36
CA PHE A 45 -10.85 14.08 -25.46
C PHE A 45 -12.14 13.34 -25.07
N ASP A 46 -13.16 14.08 -24.63
CA ASP A 46 -14.46 13.52 -24.23
C ASP A 46 -15.17 12.82 -25.41
N ASP A 47 -15.08 13.39 -26.62
CA ASP A 47 -15.64 12.78 -27.83
C ASP A 47 -14.94 11.44 -28.17
N ALA A 48 -13.62 11.34 -27.97
CA ALA A 48 -12.85 10.11 -28.19
C ALA A 48 -13.11 9.05 -27.11
N ALA A 49 -13.23 9.50 -25.85
CA ALA A 49 -13.62 8.67 -24.73
C ALA A 49 -15.01 8.06 -24.94
N GLY A 50 -15.99 8.87 -25.34
CA GLY A 50 -17.35 8.43 -25.68
C GLY A 50 -17.41 7.45 -26.87
N LYS A 51 -16.44 7.52 -27.78
CA LYS A 51 -16.27 6.55 -28.89
C LYS A 51 -15.55 5.27 -28.46
N ASN A 52 -15.19 5.13 -27.19
CA ASN A 52 -14.45 3.98 -26.64
C ASN A 52 -13.08 3.73 -27.28
N LYS A 53 -12.40 4.80 -27.73
CA LYS A 53 -11.05 4.70 -28.30
C LYS A 53 -9.93 4.82 -27.27
N LEU A 54 -10.25 5.15 -26.03
CA LEU A 54 -9.27 5.39 -24.98
C LEU A 54 -9.32 4.27 -23.95
N PHE A 55 -8.17 3.64 -23.77
CA PHE A 55 -7.94 2.56 -22.81
C PHE A 55 -6.86 2.97 -21.83
N PHE A 56 -6.88 2.39 -20.63
CA PHE A 56 -5.75 2.49 -19.71
C PHE A 56 -5.40 1.19 -19.04
N THR A 57 -4.14 1.13 -18.67
CA THR A 57 -3.66 0.19 -17.68
C THR A 57 -2.67 0.89 -16.78
N ASN A 58 -2.43 0.30 -15.63
CA ASN A 58 -1.47 0.78 -14.66
C ASN A 58 -0.21 -0.05 -14.73
N SER A 59 0.93 0.64 -14.74
CA SER A 59 2.22 -0.03 -14.83
C SER A 59 2.53 -0.78 -13.54
N ILE A 60 2.95 -2.04 -13.62
CA ILE A 60 3.34 -2.81 -12.44
C ILE A 60 4.62 -2.22 -11.84
N PHE A 61 4.46 -1.47 -10.75
CA PHE A 61 5.56 -0.85 -10.03
C PHE A 61 6.45 -1.88 -9.32
N ARG A 62 7.72 -1.52 -9.05
CA ARG A 62 8.61 -2.29 -8.15
C ARG A 62 8.32 -2.00 -6.66
N ASN A 63 7.05 -1.82 -6.30
CA ASN A 63 6.64 -1.37 -4.97
C ASN A 63 5.97 -2.50 -4.16
N GLY A 64 5.68 -2.27 -2.88
CA GLY A 64 4.93 -3.22 -2.06
C GLY A 64 3.55 -3.49 -2.64
N PHE A 65 2.96 -4.66 -2.38
CA PHE A 65 1.68 -5.00 -3.00
C PHE A 65 0.55 -4.03 -2.57
N THR A 66 0.55 -3.56 -1.32
CA THR A 66 -0.40 -2.54 -0.87
C THR A 66 -0.23 -1.22 -1.60
N ASP A 67 1.00 -0.80 -1.92
CA ASP A 67 1.25 0.40 -2.74
C ASP A 67 0.64 0.24 -4.14
N GLN A 68 0.77 -0.95 -4.71
CA GLN A 68 0.21 -1.26 -6.02
C GLN A 68 -1.32 -1.30 -5.99
N LEU A 69 -1.94 -1.81 -4.92
CA LEU A 69 -3.40 -1.77 -4.74
C LEU A 69 -3.90 -0.32 -4.59
N PHE A 70 -3.18 0.53 -3.85
CA PHE A 70 -3.49 1.96 -3.75
C PHE A 70 -3.42 2.65 -5.10
N ALA A 71 -2.34 2.42 -5.85
CA ALA A 71 -2.16 2.96 -7.19
C ALA A 71 -3.26 2.45 -8.13
N MET A 72 -3.59 1.16 -8.08
CA MET A 72 -4.68 0.56 -8.85
C MET A 72 -6.00 1.27 -8.57
N LYS A 73 -6.37 1.42 -7.30
CA LYS A 73 -7.59 2.12 -6.88
C LYS A 73 -7.65 3.55 -7.41
N PHE A 74 -6.55 4.30 -7.23
CA PHE A 74 -6.45 5.68 -7.71
C PHE A 74 -6.57 5.77 -9.23
N PHE A 75 -5.83 4.93 -9.97
CA PHE A 75 -5.83 4.95 -11.43
C PHE A 75 -7.14 4.49 -12.03
N HIS A 76 -7.80 3.49 -11.43
CA HIS A 76 -9.14 3.08 -11.86
C HIS A 76 -10.12 4.24 -11.74
N ARG A 77 -10.11 4.91 -10.58
CA ARG A 77 -10.92 6.10 -10.33
C ARG A 77 -10.59 7.23 -11.29
N LEU A 78 -9.31 7.47 -11.59
CA LEU A 78 -8.88 8.47 -12.57
C LEU A 78 -9.40 8.14 -13.96
N GLY A 79 -9.17 6.91 -14.45
CA GLY A 79 -9.60 6.44 -15.76
C GLY A 79 -11.11 6.54 -15.93
N ASP A 80 -11.88 6.07 -14.95
CA ASP A 80 -13.34 6.18 -14.94
C ASP A 80 -13.81 7.63 -14.97
N SER A 81 -13.18 8.51 -14.18
CA SER A 81 -13.53 9.94 -14.13
C SER A 81 -13.26 10.69 -15.44
N ILE A 82 -12.42 10.13 -16.31
CA ILE A 82 -12.12 10.68 -17.63
C ILE A 82 -12.65 9.77 -18.76
N ASN A 83 -13.58 8.85 -18.45
CA ASN A 83 -14.28 7.97 -19.38
C ASN A 83 -13.36 7.05 -20.22
N MET A 84 -12.26 6.57 -19.64
CA MET A 84 -11.36 5.62 -20.28
C MET A 84 -11.72 4.18 -19.90
N ASN A 85 -11.53 3.25 -20.83
CA ASN A 85 -11.82 1.83 -20.61
C ASN A 85 -10.62 1.15 -19.93
N TYR A 86 -10.84 0.47 -18.81
CA TYR A 86 -9.77 -0.29 -18.17
C TYR A 86 -9.39 -1.52 -19.03
N HIS A 87 -8.09 -1.70 -19.25
CA HIS A 87 -7.50 -2.87 -19.88
C HIS A 87 -6.76 -3.69 -18.83
N PHE A 88 -7.25 -4.90 -18.61
CA PHE A 88 -6.69 -5.81 -17.62
C PHE A 88 -5.28 -6.24 -17.99
N VAL A 89 -4.36 -5.96 -17.07
CA VAL A 89 -3.03 -6.54 -17.03
C VAL A 89 -2.90 -7.27 -15.70
N GLN A 90 -2.53 -8.56 -15.75
CA GLN A 90 -2.37 -9.37 -14.54
C GLN A 90 -1.38 -8.70 -13.60
N MET A 91 -1.82 -8.39 -12.38
CA MET A 91 -0.96 -7.86 -11.34
C MET A 91 -0.06 -8.99 -10.81
N LYS A 92 1.21 -8.68 -10.55
CA LYS A 92 2.19 -9.64 -9.98
C LYS A 92 3.07 -8.98 -8.92
N SER A 93 3.22 -9.64 -7.77
CA SER A 93 4.10 -9.15 -6.70
C SER A 93 5.56 -9.52 -7.01
N LYS A 94 6.37 -8.53 -7.39
CA LYS A 94 7.81 -8.74 -7.66
C LYS A 94 8.64 -8.98 -6.40
N ARG A 95 8.17 -8.53 -5.22
CA ARG A 95 8.87 -8.72 -3.93
C ARG A 95 8.70 -10.13 -3.35
N SER A 96 7.68 -10.84 -3.80
CA SER A 96 7.26 -12.17 -3.36
C SER A 96 8.06 -13.33 -3.98
N HIS A 97 9.03 -13.07 -4.85
CA HIS A 97 9.84 -14.10 -5.52
C HIS A 97 11.28 -14.04 -5.01
N GLN A 98 11.55 -14.75 -3.90
CA GLN A 98 12.84 -14.79 -3.19
C GLN A 98 13.87 -15.78 -3.79
N GLU A 99 13.77 -16.19 -5.06
CA GLU A 99 14.75 -17.12 -5.64
C GLU A 99 16.21 -16.58 -5.64
N SER A 100 16.40 -15.28 -5.44
CA SER A 100 17.73 -14.65 -5.37
C SER A 100 18.40 -14.67 -3.99
N MET A 101 17.65 -14.82 -2.88
CA MET A 101 18.21 -14.69 -1.53
C MET A 101 19.01 -15.93 -1.10
N LEU A 102 18.48 -17.12 -1.34
CA LEU A 102 19.18 -18.40 -1.04
C LEU A 102 20.48 -18.57 -1.85
N LYS A 103 20.59 -17.93 -3.02
CA LYS A 103 21.78 -18.02 -3.88
C LYS A 103 22.96 -17.26 -3.28
N TYR A 104 22.75 -16.14 -2.57
CA TYR A 104 23.86 -15.32 -2.07
C TYR A 104 24.55 -15.98 -0.87
N SER A 105 23.78 -16.46 0.12
CA SER A 105 24.31 -17.18 1.29
C SER A 105 25.04 -18.47 0.88
N ALA A 106 24.52 -19.19 -0.12
CA ALA A 106 25.19 -20.36 -0.69
C ALA A 106 26.50 -20.01 -1.42
N THR A 107 26.56 -18.86 -2.11
CA THR A 107 27.76 -18.40 -2.82
C THR A 107 28.85 -17.93 -1.85
N VAL A 108 28.47 -17.34 -0.72
CA VAL A 108 29.41 -16.93 0.35
C VAL A 108 29.91 -18.15 1.15
N LEU A 109 29.04 -19.15 1.37
CA LEU A 109 29.38 -20.29 2.22
C LEU A 109 30.03 -21.47 1.51
N LYS A 110 29.91 -21.66 0.18
CA LYS A 110 30.43 -22.89 -0.45
C LYS A 110 30.67 -22.81 -1.96
N GLY A 111 31.90 -23.15 -2.35
CA GLY A 111 32.19 -23.95 -3.56
C GLY A 111 31.65 -25.39 -3.50
N LYS A 112 30.53 -25.63 -2.81
CA LYS A 112 29.81 -26.92 -2.75
C LYS A 112 28.31 -26.70 -2.60
N LYS A 113 27.58 -26.88 -3.70
CA LYS A 113 26.12 -26.88 -3.74
C LYS A 113 25.57 -27.95 -2.79
N ASN A 114 25.12 -27.57 -1.61
CA ASN A 114 24.19 -28.40 -0.85
C ASN A 114 22.80 -27.80 -1.03
N LYS A 115 21.93 -28.53 -1.74
CA LYS A 115 20.49 -28.26 -1.78
C LYS A 115 19.97 -28.40 -0.35
N VAL A 116 19.55 -27.29 0.24
CA VAL A 116 18.71 -27.32 1.44
C VAL A 116 17.32 -27.68 0.97
N ASN A 117 16.87 -28.90 1.27
CA ASN A 117 15.47 -29.27 1.13
C ASN A 117 14.70 -28.59 2.25
N ILE A 118 13.92 -27.56 1.91
CA ILE A 118 12.88 -27.03 2.78
C ILE A 118 11.69 -27.96 2.59
N ALA A 119 11.54 -28.92 3.49
CA ALA A 119 10.38 -29.81 3.52
C ALA A 119 9.25 -29.17 4.33
N GLY A 120 8.03 -29.28 3.80
CA GLY A 120 6.80 -29.22 4.60
C GLY A 120 6.01 -27.93 4.48
N TYR A 121 5.29 -27.73 3.36
CA TYR A 121 3.97 -27.11 3.40
C TYR A 121 3.02 -27.93 2.49
N SER A 122 1.85 -28.22 3.05
CA SER A 122 0.81 -29.12 2.55
C SER A 122 0.17 -28.66 1.24
N ASN A 123 -0.37 -29.63 0.50
CA ASN A 123 -1.12 -29.51 -0.76
C ASN A 123 -2.43 -28.68 -0.64
N GLN A 124 -2.36 -27.39 -0.32
CA GLN A 124 -3.39 -26.43 -0.72
C GLN A 124 -3.02 -25.93 -2.11
N GLU A 125 -3.99 -25.81 -3.04
CA GLU A 125 -3.75 -25.22 -4.35
C GLU A 125 -3.09 -23.84 -4.16
N SER A 126 -1.80 -23.74 -4.46
CA SER A 126 -1.04 -22.54 -4.15
C SER A 126 -1.49 -21.39 -5.05
N TYR A 127 -1.83 -20.27 -4.43
CA TYR A 127 -2.07 -19.04 -5.18
C TYR A 127 -0.79 -18.62 -5.90
N SER A 128 -0.88 -18.33 -7.19
CA SER A 128 0.28 -17.89 -7.97
C SER A 128 0.89 -16.58 -7.46
N ASP A 129 0.07 -15.68 -6.90
CA ASP A 129 0.51 -14.51 -6.17
C ASP A 129 -0.56 -13.95 -5.20
N ILE A 130 -0.19 -12.87 -4.49
CA ILE A 130 -1.06 -12.18 -3.53
C ILE A 130 -2.33 -11.57 -4.12
N TYR A 131 -2.31 -11.15 -5.39
CA TYR A 131 -3.48 -10.56 -6.05
C TYR A 131 -4.48 -11.64 -6.45
N ASP A 132 -3.99 -12.84 -6.78
CA ASP A 132 -4.84 -14.02 -6.96
C ASP A 132 -5.44 -14.48 -5.63
N PHE A 133 -4.66 -14.46 -4.54
CA PHE A 133 -5.16 -14.71 -3.18
C PHE A 133 -6.28 -13.72 -2.78
N LEU A 134 -6.11 -12.45 -3.14
CA LEU A 134 -7.11 -11.42 -2.87
C LEU A 134 -8.33 -11.47 -3.81
N GLY A 135 -8.29 -12.25 -4.90
CA GLY A 135 -9.32 -12.28 -5.94
C GLY A 135 -9.31 -11.08 -6.89
N VAL A 136 -8.31 -10.19 -6.78
CA VAL A 136 -8.23 -8.94 -7.54
C VAL A 136 -8.04 -9.20 -9.03
N ASN A 137 -7.15 -10.13 -9.39
CA ASN A 137 -6.91 -10.46 -10.79
C ASN A 137 -8.16 -11.05 -11.46
N GLU A 138 -8.89 -11.90 -10.76
CA GLU A 138 -10.14 -12.47 -11.27
C GLU A 138 -11.23 -11.40 -11.44
N TYR A 139 -11.42 -10.55 -10.42
CA TYR A 139 -12.36 -9.44 -10.49
C TYR A 139 -12.06 -8.50 -11.68
N LEU A 140 -10.81 -8.08 -11.82
CA LEU A 140 -10.42 -7.15 -12.86
C LEU A 140 -10.56 -7.77 -14.26
N LYS A 141 -10.17 -9.04 -14.42
CA LYS A 141 -10.37 -9.78 -15.67
C LYS A 141 -11.84 -9.83 -16.09
N ASN A 142 -12.74 -10.07 -15.14
CA ASN A 142 -14.18 -10.15 -15.39
C ASN A 142 -14.84 -8.77 -15.55
N SER A 143 -14.19 -7.70 -15.11
CA SER A 143 -14.67 -6.33 -15.25
C SER A 143 -14.35 -5.70 -16.61
N VAL A 144 -13.50 -6.34 -17.42
CA VAL A 144 -13.14 -5.83 -18.75
C VAL A 144 -14.24 -6.14 -19.76
N ASN A 145 -14.89 -5.08 -20.24
CA ASN A 145 -15.92 -5.19 -21.28
C ASN A 145 -15.37 -5.02 -22.71
N LYS A 146 -14.18 -4.42 -22.86
CA LYS A 146 -13.59 -4.09 -24.18
C LYS A 146 -12.07 -4.23 -24.17
N GLN A 147 -11.55 -4.73 -25.28
CA GLN A 147 -10.12 -4.81 -25.55
C GLN A 147 -9.74 -3.76 -26.61
N PRO A 148 -8.54 -3.17 -26.53
CA PRO A 148 -8.03 -2.33 -27.60
C PRO A 148 -7.89 -3.13 -28.90
N GLY A 149 -8.07 -2.48 -30.05
CA GLY A 149 -7.79 -3.09 -31.35
C GLY A 149 -6.30 -3.39 -31.55
N ASN A 150 -5.99 -4.23 -32.55
CA ASN A 150 -4.63 -4.70 -32.85
C ASN A 150 -3.63 -3.59 -33.23
N ASN A 151 -4.10 -2.39 -33.59
CA ASN A 151 -3.26 -1.25 -33.97
C ASN A 151 -3.44 -0.10 -32.96
N CYS A 152 -3.13 -0.37 -31.70
CA CYS A 152 -3.26 0.59 -30.60
C CYS A 152 -2.04 1.51 -30.52
N HIS A 153 -2.26 2.79 -30.24
CA HIS A 153 -1.21 3.75 -29.94
C HIS A 153 -0.86 3.72 -28.45
N GLU A 154 0.38 3.40 -28.14
CA GLU A 154 0.87 3.26 -26.77
C GLU A 154 1.39 4.59 -26.21
N ILE A 155 0.81 5.06 -25.11
CA ILE A 155 1.15 6.31 -24.43
C ILE A 155 1.59 5.99 -23.00
N THR A 156 2.80 6.36 -22.61
CA THR A 156 3.18 6.37 -21.19
C THR A 156 2.89 7.72 -20.59
N PHE A 157 2.12 7.77 -19.51
CA PHE A 157 1.79 9.00 -18.82
C PHE A 157 2.18 8.91 -17.34
N ASN A 158 3.19 9.68 -16.96
CA ASN A 158 3.74 9.68 -15.61
C ASN A 158 3.19 10.86 -14.79
N LEU A 159 2.35 10.56 -13.79
CA LEU A 159 1.79 11.56 -12.90
C LEU A 159 2.84 12.27 -12.03
N ASP A 160 4.01 11.66 -11.80
CA ASP A 160 5.08 12.27 -10.99
C ASP A 160 5.79 13.39 -11.76
N GLU A 161 5.70 13.42 -13.09
CA GLU A 161 6.24 14.48 -13.96
C GLU A 161 5.30 15.68 -14.08
N ILE A 162 4.08 15.55 -13.55
CA ILE A 162 3.17 16.68 -13.49
C ILE A 162 3.69 17.58 -12.38
N GLU A 163 4.20 18.76 -12.75
CA GLU A 163 4.39 19.85 -11.80
C GLU A 163 3.02 20.28 -11.27
N LEU A 164 2.58 19.58 -10.24
CA LEU A 164 1.47 20.01 -9.41
C LEU A 164 2.01 21.23 -8.68
N SER A 165 1.87 22.43 -9.25
CA SER A 165 2.13 23.63 -8.47
C SER A 165 1.28 23.48 -7.19
N ASN A 166 1.94 23.43 -6.03
CA ASN A 166 1.34 23.07 -4.74
C ASN A 166 0.17 24.00 -4.31
N ARG A 167 -0.22 24.96 -5.14
CA ARG A 167 -1.28 25.96 -4.92
C ARG A 167 -2.50 25.83 -5.85
N MET A 168 -2.49 24.96 -6.87
CA MET A 168 -3.56 24.95 -7.92
C MET A 168 -4.53 23.77 -7.94
N ILE A 169 -4.18 22.57 -7.47
CA ILE A 169 -5.14 21.45 -7.48
C ILE A 169 -6.02 21.51 -6.23
N ARG A 170 -7.20 22.09 -6.39
CA ARG A 170 -8.17 22.32 -5.31
C ARG A 170 -9.31 21.30 -5.28
N SER A 171 -9.52 20.56 -6.36
CA SER A 171 -10.59 19.57 -6.49
C SER A 171 -10.21 18.43 -7.43
N TRP A 172 -10.92 17.31 -7.30
CA TRP A 172 -10.80 16.18 -8.21
C TRP A 172 -11.12 16.56 -9.66
N ASP A 173 -12.18 17.36 -9.90
CA ASP A 173 -12.58 17.80 -11.24
C ASP A 173 -11.52 18.68 -11.92
N PHE A 174 -10.84 19.53 -11.14
CA PHE A 174 -9.75 20.33 -11.67
C PHE A 174 -8.56 19.43 -12.05
N PHE A 175 -8.23 18.46 -11.20
CA PHE A 175 -7.18 17.49 -11.48
C PHE A 175 -7.46 16.68 -12.75
N THR A 176 -8.65 16.08 -12.87
CA THR A 176 -9.02 15.27 -14.04
C THR A 176 -9.03 16.10 -15.31
N SER A 177 -9.50 17.35 -15.26
CA SER A 177 -9.45 18.28 -16.40
C SER A 177 -8.02 18.60 -16.83
N GLU A 178 -7.09 18.75 -15.90
CA GLU A 178 -5.67 18.96 -16.20
C GLU A 178 -5.04 17.72 -16.82
N ILE A 179 -5.40 16.52 -16.35
CA ILE A 179 -4.96 15.26 -16.95
C ILE A 179 -5.46 15.13 -18.39
N LYS A 180 -6.76 15.35 -18.63
CA LYS A 180 -7.36 15.32 -19.99
C LYS A 180 -6.64 16.27 -20.94
N PHE A 181 -6.40 17.51 -20.49
CA PHE A 181 -5.73 18.52 -21.30
C PHE A 181 -4.31 18.09 -21.71
N ARG A 182 -3.54 17.49 -20.80
CA ARG A 182 -2.18 17.01 -21.11
C ARG A 182 -2.21 15.82 -22.07
N LEU A 183 -3.09 14.85 -21.80
CA LEU A 183 -3.23 13.66 -22.63
C LEU A 183 -3.73 13.97 -24.06
N ASP A 184 -4.57 14.99 -24.26
CA ASP A 184 -5.09 15.38 -25.58
C ASP A 184 -3.98 15.61 -26.62
N SER A 185 -2.84 16.18 -26.21
CA SER A 185 -1.68 16.38 -27.08
C SER A 185 -0.93 15.09 -27.46
N MET A 186 -1.15 14.01 -26.72
CA MET A 186 -0.49 12.72 -26.91
C MET A 186 -1.39 11.71 -27.64
N ILE A 187 -2.70 11.98 -27.72
CA ILE A 187 -3.68 11.07 -28.31
C ILE A 187 -3.64 11.13 -29.84
N ASP A 188 -3.61 9.96 -30.46
CA ASP A 188 -3.89 9.81 -31.88
C ASP A 188 -5.35 9.42 -32.09
N TYR A 189 -6.17 10.41 -32.42
CA TYR A 189 -7.63 10.26 -32.59
C TYR A 189 -8.04 9.35 -33.76
N SER A 190 -7.12 9.00 -34.65
CA SER A 190 -7.39 8.09 -35.77
C SER A 190 -7.55 6.63 -35.34
N ARG A 191 -6.91 6.24 -34.23
CA ARG A 191 -6.84 4.85 -33.73
C ARG A 191 -7.21 4.74 -32.26
N ASP A 192 -7.20 3.51 -31.74
CA ASP A 192 -7.31 3.27 -30.31
C ASP A 192 -6.01 3.71 -29.61
N ASN A 193 -6.11 4.15 -28.36
CA ASN A 193 -4.98 4.60 -27.56
C ASN A 193 -4.95 3.85 -26.23
N MET A 194 -3.80 3.28 -25.88
CA MET A 194 -3.52 2.62 -24.61
C MET A 194 -2.65 3.52 -23.75
N ILE A 195 -3.18 3.95 -22.61
CA ILE A 195 -2.50 4.86 -21.70
C ILE A 195 -1.96 4.06 -20.51
N HIS A 196 -0.64 3.97 -20.41
CA HIS A 196 0.09 3.38 -19.29
C HIS A 196 0.30 4.42 -18.20
N LEU A 197 -0.57 4.41 -17.20
CA LEU A 197 -0.50 5.31 -16.06
C LEU A 197 0.64 4.89 -15.10
N LYS A 198 1.44 5.88 -14.69
CA LYS A 198 2.55 5.77 -13.74
C LYS A 198 2.52 6.94 -12.74
N GLY A 199 3.27 6.81 -11.65
CA GLY A 199 3.58 7.89 -10.72
C GLY A 199 2.98 7.69 -9.32
N LEU A 200 3.75 7.10 -8.40
CA LEU A 200 3.24 6.69 -7.08
C LEU A 200 3.26 7.84 -6.06
N ASP A 201 4.20 8.77 -6.17
CA ASP A 201 4.32 9.87 -5.23
C ASP A 201 3.11 10.82 -5.38
N THR A 202 2.72 11.10 -6.62
CA THR A 202 1.50 11.87 -6.92
C THR A 202 0.24 11.14 -6.45
N VAL A 203 0.16 9.80 -6.61
CA VAL A 203 -0.95 9.00 -6.09
C VAL A 203 -1.12 9.23 -4.58
N PHE A 204 -0.05 9.10 -3.79
CA PHE A 204 -0.15 9.28 -2.34
C PHE A 204 -0.49 10.71 -1.93
N LYS A 205 0.03 11.72 -2.65
CA LYS A 205 -0.28 13.13 -2.36
C LYS A 205 -1.74 13.49 -2.65
N LEU A 206 -2.32 12.92 -3.70
CA LEU A 206 -3.66 13.27 -4.18
C LEU A 206 -4.73 12.23 -3.80
N PHE A 207 -4.37 11.18 -3.05
CA PHE A 207 -5.32 10.11 -2.73
C PHE A 207 -6.58 10.63 -2.03
N ARG A 208 -6.43 11.49 -1.01
CA ARG A 208 -7.55 12.17 -0.33
C ARG A 208 -8.46 12.94 -1.28
N LEU A 209 -7.90 13.66 -2.26
CA LEU A 209 -8.71 14.38 -3.26
C LEU A 209 -9.56 13.41 -4.07
N SER A 210 -9.04 12.24 -4.39
CA SER A 210 -9.81 11.21 -5.10
C SER A 210 -11.01 10.71 -4.28
N GLU A 211 -11.02 10.84 -2.96
CA GLU A 211 -12.14 10.42 -2.10
C GLU A 211 -13.36 11.32 -2.24
N THR A 212 -13.17 12.55 -2.74
CA THR A 212 -14.26 13.48 -3.04
C THR A 212 -14.97 13.17 -4.36
N SER A 213 -14.49 12.18 -5.13
CA SER A 213 -15.11 11.85 -6.42
C SER A 213 -16.36 11.00 -6.22
N ASN A 214 -17.36 11.21 -7.07
CA ASN A 214 -18.58 10.38 -7.14
C ASN A 214 -18.36 9.07 -7.94
N THR A 215 -17.10 8.73 -8.23
CA THR A 215 -16.74 7.62 -9.11
C THR A 215 -16.75 6.32 -8.32
N PRO A 216 -17.37 5.24 -8.84
CA PRO A 216 -17.36 3.94 -8.20
C PRO A 216 -15.94 3.48 -7.83
N GLU A 217 -15.82 2.87 -6.66
CA GLU A 217 -14.55 2.34 -6.16
C GLU A 217 -14.45 0.84 -6.39
N ILE A 218 -13.22 0.33 -6.60
CA ILE A 218 -12.95 -1.11 -6.54
C ILE A 218 -13.25 -1.61 -5.12
N PRO A 219 -14.26 -2.50 -4.92
CA PRO A 219 -14.69 -2.90 -3.60
C PRO A 219 -13.82 -4.04 -3.06
N PHE A 220 -12.54 -3.77 -2.74
CA PHE A 220 -11.55 -4.80 -2.39
C PHE A 220 -12.00 -5.76 -1.29
N ARG A 221 -12.71 -5.26 -0.26
CA ARG A 221 -13.26 -6.13 0.79
C ARG A 221 -14.24 -7.15 0.25
N LYS A 222 -15.20 -6.71 -0.57
CA LYS A 222 -16.19 -7.59 -1.20
C LYS A 222 -15.53 -8.59 -2.14
N ILE A 223 -14.53 -8.15 -2.91
CA ILE A 223 -13.76 -9.02 -3.81
C ILE A 223 -13.08 -10.13 -2.99
N TYR A 224 -12.40 -9.75 -1.92
CA TYR A 224 -11.75 -10.69 -1.01
C TYR A 224 -12.75 -11.65 -0.35
N ASP A 225 -13.87 -11.14 0.17
CA ASP A 225 -14.90 -11.93 0.83
C ASP A 225 -15.55 -12.96 -0.12
N LEU A 226 -15.74 -12.62 -1.39
CA LEU A 226 -16.21 -13.57 -2.40
C LEU A 226 -15.13 -14.62 -2.71
N ASN A 227 -13.88 -14.19 -2.91
CA ASN A 227 -12.80 -15.10 -3.26
C ASN A 227 -12.50 -16.12 -2.15
N ARG A 228 -12.49 -15.68 -0.88
CA ARG A 228 -12.23 -16.58 0.26
C ARG A 228 -13.33 -17.62 0.49
N VAL A 229 -14.55 -17.41 -0.02
CA VAL A 229 -15.60 -18.44 0.03
C VAL A 229 -15.33 -19.52 -1.03
N LEU A 230 -14.85 -19.12 -2.21
CA LEU A 230 -14.50 -20.03 -3.30
C LEU A 230 -13.23 -20.82 -3.02
N LYS A 231 -12.22 -20.15 -2.43
CA LYS A 231 -10.93 -20.72 -2.08
C LYS A 231 -10.62 -20.41 -0.61
N PRO A 232 -11.21 -21.16 0.33
CA PRO A 232 -11.04 -20.90 1.76
C PRO A 232 -9.59 -21.07 2.19
N ARG A 233 -9.14 -20.16 3.05
CA ARG A 233 -7.89 -20.27 3.79
C ARG A 233 -8.21 -20.54 5.25
N GLU A 234 -7.42 -21.39 5.89
CA GLU A 234 -7.59 -21.70 7.30
C GLU A 234 -7.30 -20.47 8.16
N ASN A 235 -8.15 -20.21 9.15
CA ASN A 235 -7.92 -19.15 10.10
C ASN A 235 -6.95 -19.64 11.18
N LEU A 236 -5.80 -18.98 11.31
CA LEU A 236 -4.81 -19.31 12.33
C LEU A 236 -5.22 -18.88 13.74
N HIS A 237 -6.18 -17.95 13.87
CA HIS A 237 -6.77 -17.69 15.18
C HIS A 237 -7.56 -18.91 15.64
N LYS A 238 -7.48 -19.21 16.94
CA LYS A 238 -8.40 -20.12 17.63
C LYS A 238 -9.84 -19.63 17.39
N THR A 239 -10.77 -20.58 17.33
CA THR A 239 -12.19 -20.29 17.06
C THR A 239 -12.87 -19.51 18.18
N THR A 240 -12.29 -19.52 19.39
CA THR A 240 -12.77 -18.84 20.58
C THR A 240 -11.88 -17.66 20.96
N GLY A 241 -12.48 -16.65 21.61
CA GLY A 241 -11.78 -15.47 22.12
C GLY A 241 -11.70 -14.31 21.12
N ILE A 242 -11.22 -13.17 21.62
CA ILE A 242 -10.99 -11.95 20.86
C ILE A 242 -9.74 -12.13 20.00
N LYS A 243 -9.82 -11.83 18.70
CA LYS A 243 -8.73 -12.04 17.75
C LYS A 243 -7.78 -10.85 17.75
N LEU A 244 -6.58 -11.07 18.27
CA LEU A 244 -5.53 -10.07 18.37
C LEU A 244 -4.41 -10.38 17.38
N LEU A 245 -4.19 -9.50 16.41
CA LEU A 245 -3.06 -9.60 15.48
C LEU A 245 -1.98 -8.59 15.86
N VAL A 246 -0.75 -9.05 15.97
CA VAL A 246 0.43 -8.23 16.24
C VAL A 246 1.34 -8.32 15.04
N HIS A 247 1.68 -7.18 14.44
CA HIS A 247 2.55 -7.13 13.27
C HIS A 247 3.85 -6.38 13.57
N ILE A 248 4.96 -7.12 13.55
CA ILE A 248 6.31 -6.65 13.87
C ILE A 248 7.14 -6.64 12.58
N ARG A 249 7.66 -5.49 12.15
CA ARG A 249 8.53 -5.38 10.98
C ARG A 249 9.97 -5.21 11.43
N GLN A 250 10.81 -6.18 11.09
CA GLN A 250 12.25 -6.14 11.32
C GLN A 250 13.04 -6.22 10.01
N GLY A 251 12.48 -6.79 8.94
CA GLY A 251 13.15 -7.11 7.68
C GLY A 251 14.24 -6.13 7.22
N ASP A 252 13.88 -4.97 6.69
CA ASP A 252 14.83 -3.96 6.18
C ASP A 252 15.01 -2.75 7.12
N THR A 253 14.54 -2.87 8.37
CA THR A 253 14.55 -1.79 9.36
C THR A 253 15.21 -2.18 10.68
N ALA A 254 15.68 -3.43 10.80
CA ALA A 254 16.25 -3.97 12.02
C ALA A 254 17.63 -3.42 12.36
N ILE A 255 17.85 -3.36 13.67
CA ILE A 255 19.15 -3.23 14.30
C ILE A 255 19.53 -4.64 14.75
N LEU A 256 20.60 -5.18 14.19
CA LEU A 256 21.06 -6.54 14.48
C LEU A 256 22.14 -6.50 15.55
N LYS A 257 21.97 -7.29 16.61
CA LYS A 257 23.04 -7.60 17.55
C LYS A 257 23.99 -8.62 16.93
N THR A 258 25.27 -8.29 16.90
CA THR A 258 26.32 -9.17 16.37
C THR A 258 26.77 -10.18 17.43
N PRO A 259 27.40 -11.31 17.03
CA PRO A 259 27.99 -12.28 17.95
C PRO A 259 29.17 -11.75 18.79
N TRP A 260 29.67 -10.54 18.52
CA TRP A 260 30.73 -9.89 19.28
C TRP A 260 30.21 -8.64 20.02
N ASP A 261 28.93 -8.65 20.36
CA ASP A 261 28.25 -7.66 21.21
C ASP A 261 28.30 -6.22 20.69
N THR A 262 28.20 -6.06 19.36
CA THR A 262 27.93 -4.76 18.73
C THR A 262 26.59 -4.76 18.01
N TYR A 263 26.14 -3.59 17.55
CA TYR A 263 24.86 -3.40 16.87
C TYR A 263 25.07 -2.83 15.47
N ILE A 264 24.31 -3.32 14.49
CA ILE A 264 24.37 -2.86 13.10
C ILE A 264 22.95 -2.54 12.63
N GLN A 265 22.71 -1.27 12.28
CA GLN A 265 21.46 -0.83 11.68
C GLN A 265 21.44 -1.13 10.18
N SER A 266 20.43 -1.87 9.71
CA SER A 266 20.27 -2.23 8.30
C SER A 266 19.42 -1.24 7.50
N TRP A 267 18.77 -0.30 8.19
CA TRP A 267 17.79 0.57 7.55
C TRP A 267 18.39 1.52 6.53
N TYR A 268 17.89 1.46 5.30
CA TYR A 268 18.40 2.26 4.18
C TYR A 268 18.36 3.77 4.42
N LYS A 269 17.49 4.26 5.31
CA LYS A 269 17.34 5.69 5.65
C LYS A 269 18.27 6.17 6.77
N ALA A 270 18.84 5.26 7.55
CA ALA A 270 19.73 5.62 8.64
C ALA A 270 21.04 6.19 8.07
N LYS A 271 21.52 7.31 8.64
CA LYS A 271 22.78 7.94 8.24
C LYS A 271 23.98 7.02 8.44
N ASP A 272 23.97 6.27 9.54
CA ASP A 272 25.03 5.37 9.97
C ASP A 272 24.70 3.90 9.70
N ARG A 273 23.90 3.64 8.65
CA ARG A 273 23.59 2.27 8.25
C ARG A 273 24.87 1.47 7.98
N PHE A 274 24.86 0.20 8.37
CA PHE A 274 26.00 -0.71 8.23
C PHE A 274 27.27 -0.34 9.03
N ILE A 275 27.17 0.61 9.96
CA ILE A 275 28.23 0.92 10.92
C ILE A 275 28.01 0.07 12.18
N GLU A 276 29.10 -0.37 12.82
CA GLU A 276 29.04 -1.05 14.11
C GLU A 276 28.92 -0.01 15.24
N HIS A 277 27.94 -0.21 16.11
CA HIS A 277 27.70 0.61 17.30
C HIS A 277 27.91 -0.22 18.56
N ALA A 278 28.40 0.40 19.63
CA ALA A 278 28.67 -0.29 20.89
C ALA A 278 27.38 -0.65 21.66
N THR A 279 26.31 0.13 21.48
CA THR A 279 25.04 -0.08 22.18
C THR A 279 23.86 0.00 21.21
N PHE A 280 22.70 -0.51 21.62
CA PHE A 280 21.49 -0.42 20.80
C PHE A 280 21.12 1.05 20.57
N GLU A 281 21.11 1.86 21.64
CA GLU A 281 20.70 3.27 21.64
C GLU A 281 21.53 4.13 20.69
N THR A 282 22.80 3.77 20.49
CA THR A 282 23.69 4.49 19.57
C THR A 282 23.47 4.11 18.10
N ALA A 283 22.91 2.92 17.82
CA ALA A 283 22.45 2.50 16.49
C ALA A 283 20.99 2.90 16.20
N ASP A 284 20.26 3.20 17.27
CA ASP A 284 18.82 3.32 17.27
C ASP A 284 18.33 4.60 16.59
N THR A 285 17.18 4.46 15.97
CA THR A 285 16.43 5.59 15.41
C THR A 285 15.10 5.59 16.12
N PHE A 286 14.57 6.76 16.50
CA PHE A 286 13.26 6.87 17.16
C PHE A 286 12.11 6.19 16.40
N GLU A 287 12.25 5.92 15.10
CA GLU A 287 11.24 5.18 14.34
C GLU A 287 11.33 3.65 14.51
N ASN A 288 12.37 3.09 15.15
CA ASN A 288 12.52 1.64 15.38
C ASN A 288 11.90 1.20 16.71
N ILE A 289 11.08 0.15 16.65
CA ILE A 289 10.55 -0.51 17.84
C ILE A 289 11.09 -1.95 17.86
N PRO A 290 11.98 -2.29 18.82
CA PRO A 290 12.55 -3.63 18.91
C PRO A 290 11.48 -4.65 19.34
N VAL A 291 11.72 -5.92 19.02
CA VAL A 291 10.80 -7.05 19.30
C VAL A 291 10.44 -7.12 20.78
N SER A 292 11.41 -6.89 21.66
CA SER A 292 11.24 -6.90 23.12
C SER A 292 10.22 -5.86 23.63
N GLN A 293 10.07 -4.72 22.95
CA GLN A 293 9.11 -3.69 23.32
C GLN A 293 7.68 -4.10 22.95
N PHE A 294 7.48 -4.80 21.82
CA PHE A 294 6.19 -5.44 21.53
C PHE A 294 5.84 -6.50 22.57
N TYR A 295 6.82 -7.31 22.98
CA TYR A 295 6.63 -8.31 24.03
C TYR A 295 6.20 -7.68 25.34
N ARG A 296 6.92 -6.63 25.79
CA ARG A 296 6.59 -5.89 27.01
C ARG A 296 5.17 -5.32 26.96
N PHE A 297 4.79 -4.67 25.87
CA PHE A 297 3.44 -4.15 25.69
C PHE A 297 2.38 -5.25 25.81
N LEU A 298 2.59 -6.39 25.14
CA LEU A 298 1.62 -7.49 25.17
C LEU A 298 1.52 -8.15 26.54
N LYS A 299 2.63 -8.20 27.29
CA LYS A 299 2.62 -8.67 28.67
C LYS A 299 1.74 -7.78 29.53
N ASP A 300 1.98 -6.47 29.49
CA ASP A 300 1.18 -5.50 30.26
C ASP A 300 -0.29 -5.50 29.81
N PHE A 301 -0.55 -5.72 28.52
CA PHE A 301 -1.88 -5.90 27.96
C PHE A 301 -2.59 -7.14 28.52
N PHE A 302 -1.91 -8.29 28.55
CA PHE A 302 -2.46 -9.52 29.09
C PHE A 302 -2.61 -9.52 30.62
N ASP A 303 -1.76 -8.79 31.34
CA ASP A 303 -1.90 -8.62 32.79
C ASP A 303 -3.21 -7.88 33.14
N VAL A 304 -3.72 -7.03 32.24
CA VAL A 304 -4.94 -6.23 32.43
C VAL A 304 -6.20 -6.95 31.95
N TYR A 305 -6.11 -7.69 30.83
CA TYR A 305 -7.27 -8.32 30.19
C TYR A 305 -7.37 -9.84 30.36
N GLU A 306 -6.32 -10.46 30.88
CA GLU A 306 -6.11 -11.92 30.98
C GLU A 306 -5.89 -12.56 29.60
N SER A 307 -4.71 -13.17 29.38
CA SER A 307 -4.29 -13.70 28.08
C SER A 307 -5.28 -14.70 27.46
N PHE A 308 -5.92 -15.55 28.28
CA PHE A 308 -6.82 -16.61 27.84
C PHE A 308 -8.07 -16.11 27.08
N LYS A 309 -8.41 -14.82 27.19
CA LYS A 309 -9.51 -14.21 26.42
C LYS A 309 -9.16 -13.99 24.95
N PHE A 310 -7.89 -14.03 24.60
CA PHE A 310 -7.41 -13.68 23.26
C PHE A 310 -6.94 -14.91 22.50
N SER A 311 -7.22 -14.92 21.20
CA SER A 311 -6.44 -15.67 20.24
C SER A 311 -5.44 -14.73 19.58
N THR A 312 -4.17 -14.85 19.96
CA THR A 312 -3.14 -13.89 19.55
C THR A 312 -2.24 -14.46 18.47
N LEU A 313 -2.06 -13.73 17.38
CA LEU A 313 -1.11 -14.04 16.32
C LEU A 313 -0.03 -12.97 16.25
N VAL A 314 1.23 -13.38 16.30
CA VAL A 314 2.40 -12.49 16.11
C VAL A 314 3.01 -12.78 14.76
N PHE A 315 2.88 -11.85 13.83
CA PHE A 315 3.47 -11.92 12.50
C PHE A 315 4.70 -11.03 12.39
N SER A 316 5.76 -11.57 11.79
CA SER A 316 6.98 -10.83 11.49
C SER A 316 7.60 -11.25 10.17
N ASP A 317 8.19 -10.30 9.44
CA ASP A 317 9.06 -10.60 8.30
C ASP A 317 10.44 -11.14 8.72
N GLY A 318 10.74 -11.11 10.02
CA GLY A 318 11.98 -11.62 10.60
C GLY A 318 13.20 -10.77 10.21
N PHE A 319 14.39 -11.34 10.39
CA PHE A 319 15.66 -10.60 10.25
C PHE A 319 16.47 -10.95 8.99
N SER A 320 16.05 -11.93 8.19
CA SER A 320 16.87 -12.45 7.09
C SER A 320 17.24 -11.39 6.05
N ARG A 321 16.32 -10.46 5.74
CA ARG A 321 16.61 -9.36 4.81
C ARG A 321 17.67 -8.40 5.36
N ALA A 322 17.65 -8.10 6.66
CA ALA A 322 18.65 -7.25 7.31
C ALA A 322 20.05 -7.89 7.21
N PHE A 323 20.15 -9.19 7.50
CA PHE A 323 21.40 -9.95 7.34
C PHE A 323 21.90 -9.91 5.89
N HIS A 324 21.02 -10.16 4.92
CA HIS A 324 21.39 -10.14 3.51
C HIS A 324 21.87 -8.75 3.04
N GLU A 325 21.25 -7.68 3.49
CA GLU A 325 21.70 -6.32 3.21
C GLU A 325 23.10 -6.05 3.79
N ILE A 326 23.37 -6.52 5.01
CA ILE A 326 24.72 -6.47 5.59
C ILE A 326 25.71 -7.25 4.73
N TYR A 327 25.41 -8.47 4.29
CA TYR A 327 26.31 -9.27 3.45
C TYR A 327 26.62 -8.60 2.11
N ARG A 328 25.61 -7.97 1.51
CA ARG A 328 25.73 -7.30 0.21
C ARG A 328 26.67 -6.09 0.29
N VAL A 329 26.56 -5.29 1.34
CA VAL A 329 27.31 -4.03 1.48
C VAL A 329 28.69 -4.25 2.12
N ASN A 330 28.79 -5.11 3.13
CA ASN A 330 30.00 -5.29 3.92
C ASN A 330 30.97 -6.37 3.43
N LYS A 331 30.83 -6.85 2.18
CA LYS A 331 31.71 -7.88 1.60
C LYS A 331 33.21 -7.53 1.70
N PHE A 332 33.55 -6.26 1.91
CA PHE A 332 34.93 -5.75 2.01
C PHE A 332 35.32 -5.23 3.40
N LEU A 333 34.36 -5.08 4.33
CA LEU A 333 34.59 -4.44 5.63
C LEU A 333 34.85 -5.45 6.75
N TYR A 334 34.29 -6.66 6.65
CA TYR A 334 34.46 -7.69 7.66
C TYR A 334 35.45 -8.77 7.24
N THR A 335 36.17 -9.30 8.22
CA THR A 335 37.00 -10.49 8.03
C THR A 335 36.13 -11.69 7.68
N LYS A 336 36.71 -12.68 6.98
CA LYS A 336 36.02 -13.94 6.68
C LYS A 336 35.46 -14.62 7.93
N GLU A 337 36.17 -14.51 9.04
CA GLU A 337 35.74 -15.05 10.34
C GLU A 337 34.49 -14.34 10.88
N LYS A 338 34.48 -13.00 10.91
CA LYS A 338 33.29 -12.21 11.31
C LYS A 338 32.09 -12.53 10.40
N MET A 339 32.31 -12.69 9.09
CA MET A 339 31.25 -13.12 8.17
C MET A 339 30.72 -14.51 8.45
N HIS A 340 31.59 -15.47 8.72
CA HIS A 340 31.13 -16.81 9.08
C HIS A 340 30.28 -16.78 10.36
N LYS A 341 30.72 -16.03 11.38
CA LYS A 341 29.95 -15.86 12.63
C LYS A 341 28.58 -15.20 12.40
N LEU A 342 28.48 -14.16 11.57
CA LEU A 342 27.17 -13.56 11.26
C LEU A 342 26.23 -14.51 10.52
N ILE A 343 26.76 -15.34 9.62
CA ILE A 343 25.94 -16.30 8.87
C ILE A 343 25.46 -17.44 9.77
N GLU A 344 26.29 -17.91 10.71
CA GLU A 344 25.84 -18.87 11.71
C GLU A 344 24.80 -18.25 12.66
N ASN A 345 24.97 -16.96 13.03
CA ASN A 345 24.01 -16.24 13.86
C ASN A 345 22.62 -16.12 13.20
N GLU A 346 22.55 -15.79 11.90
CA GLU A 346 21.29 -15.65 11.16
C GLU A 346 20.35 -16.84 11.34
N LYS A 347 20.90 -18.07 11.35
CA LYS A 347 20.11 -19.32 11.41
C LYS A 347 19.21 -19.42 12.64
N ASN A 348 19.67 -18.89 13.77
CA ASN A 348 18.96 -18.97 15.05
C ASN A 348 18.44 -17.60 15.52
N TYR A 349 18.76 -16.51 14.82
CA TYR A 349 18.46 -15.16 15.27
C TYR A 349 16.96 -14.92 15.51
N ASN A 350 16.11 -15.34 14.57
CA ASN A 350 14.65 -15.25 14.74
C ASN A 350 14.17 -16.03 15.98
N ASN A 351 14.73 -17.22 16.25
CA ASN A 351 14.32 -18.01 17.41
C ASN A 351 14.71 -17.32 18.72
N ILE A 352 15.89 -16.69 18.77
CA ILE A 352 16.36 -15.95 19.95
C ILE A 352 15.47 -14.74 20.20
N GLU A 353 15.27 -13.89 19.19
CA GLU A 353 14.57 -12.61 19.35
C GLU A 353 13.06 -12.77 19.64
N PHE A 354 12.45 -13.86 19.17
CA PHE A 354 11.02 -14.12 19.37
C PHE A 354 10.75 -15.18 20.44
N ASN A 355 11.77 -15.67 21.15
CA ASN A 355 11.63 -16.74 22.14
C ASN A 355 10.58 -16.42 23.21
N ASP A 356 10.54 -15.16 23.65
CA ASP A 356 9.64 -14.72 24.71
C ASP A 356 8.16 -14.91 24.34
N PHE A 357 7.80 -14.75 23.06
CA PHE A 357 6.43 -15.01 22.59
C PHE A 357 6.06 -16.49 22.56
N ILE A 358 7.03 -17.35 22.28
CA ILE A 358 6.82 -18.81 22.15
C ILE A 358 6.43 -19.43 23.50
N THR A 359 6.76 -18.75 24.60
CA THR A 359 6.43 -19.23 25.96
C THR A 359 4.94 -19.12 26.32
N TRP A 360 4.14 -18.37 25.56
CA TRP A 360 2.72 -18.15 25.83
C TRP A 360 1.82 -19.12 25.03
N GLN A 361 0.94 -19.86 25.72
CA GLN A 361 0.06 -20.86 25.09
C GLN A 361 -1.02 -20.24 24.19
N GLU A 362 -1.34 -18.97 24.41
CA GLU A 362 -2.35 -18.21 23.67
C GLU A 362 -1.79 -17.52 22.42
N VAL A 363 -0.46 -17.53 22.25
CA VAL A 363 0.23 -16.83 21.16
C VAL A 363 0.76 -17.81 20.14
N THR A 364 0.43 -17.56 18.87
CA THR A 364 1.06 -18.25 17.74
C THR A 364 1.94 -17.26 16.99
N THR A 365 3.22 -17.61 16.84
CA THR A 365 4.20 -16.75 16.16
C THR A 365 4.47 -17.28 14.76
N VAL A 366 4.32 -16.41 13.75
CA VAL A 366 4.58 -16.70 12.34
C VAL A 366 5.65 -15.75 11.83
N ILE A 367 6.86 -16.27 11.62
CA ILE A 367 8.04 -15.47 11.25
C ILE A 367 8.53 -15.88 9.87
N GLY A 368 8.63 -14.92 8.94
CA GLY A 368 9.29 -15.09 7.64
C GLY A 368 8.63 -14.26 6.53
N GLU A 369 9.23 -14.32 5.34
CA GLU A 369 8.85 -13.53 4.16
C GLU A 369 8.23 -14.37 3.03
N GLU A 370 7.95 -15.65 3.28
CA GLU A 370 7.34 -16.54 2.31
C GLU A 370 5.91 -16.11 1.97
N ASN A 371 5.48 -16.34 0.72
CA ASN A 371 4.17 -15.88 0.25
C ASN A 371 3.01 -16.47 1.06
N GLU A 372 3.11 -17.74 1.47
CA GLU A 372 2.09 -18.36 2.31
C GLU A 372 1.92 -17.60 3.64
N LYS A 373 3.02 -17.18 4.28
CA LYS A 373 2.96 -16.37 5.50
C LYS A 373 2.35 -14.99 5.24
N LEU A 374 2.58 -14.41 4.07
CA LEU A 374 1.88 -13.19 3.68
C LEU A 374 0.38 -13.43 3.50
N TYR A 375 -0.03 -14.54 2.88
CA TYR A 375 -1.44 -14.88 2.73
C TYR A 375 -2.12 -15.12 4.09
N ASP A 376 -1.44 -15.82 4.99
CA ASP A 376 -1.88 -16.04 6.37
C ASP A 376 -2.03 -14.73 7.13
N PHE A 377 -1.03 -13.85 7.00
CA PHE A 377 -1.05 -12.53 7.61
C PHE A 377 -2.26 -11.71 7.13
N ILE A 378 -2.48 -11.66 5.81
CA ILE A 378 -3.59 -10.90 5.24
C ILE A 378 -4.93 -11.51 5.65
N HIS A 379 -5.07 -12.84 5.62
CA HIS A 379 -6.28 -13.48 6.10
C HIS A 379 -6.56 -13.14 7.56
N SER A 380 -5.54 -13.28 8.42
CA SER A 380 -5.61 -12.98 9.85
C SER A 380 -6.01 -11.54 10.10
N PHE A 381 -5.42 -10.58 9.36
CA PHE A 381 -5.79 -9.17 9.43
C PHE A 381 -7.28 -8.95 9.12
N MET A 382 -7.81 -9.59 8.07
CA MET A 382 -9.21 -9.39 7.64
C MET A 382 -10.25 -9.88 8.63
N VAL A 383 -9.85 -10.78 9.54
CA VAL A 383 -10.72 -11.41 10.54
C VAL A 383 -10.39 -10.99 11.98
N SER A 384 -9.40 -10.12 12.18
CA SER A 384 -8.98 -9.66 13.50
C SER A 384 -9.97 -8.65 14.09
N ASP A 385 -10.07 -8.64 15.42
CA ASP A 385 -10.81 -7.63 16.17
C ASP A 385 -9.89 -6.48 16.60
N ILE A 386 -8.64 -6.80 16.92
CA ILE A 386 -7.60 -5.84 17.33
C ILE A 386 -6.34 -6.07 16.49
N VAL A 387 -5.72 -4.98 16.06
CA VAL A 387 -4.42 -5.01 15.36
C VAL A 387 -3.42 -4.11 16.08
N VAL A 388 -2.31 -4.67 16.54
CA VAL A 388 -1.17 -3.96 17.12
C VAL A 388 -0.05 -3.88 16.10
N THR A 389 0.49 -2.68 15.90
CA THR A 389 1.59 -2.48 14.94
C THR A 389 2.50 -1.33 15.35
N GLY A 390 3.72 -1.28 14.80
CA GLY A 390 4.66 -0.17 15.01
C GLY A 390 4.61 0.90 13.92
N THR A 391 5.34 1.99 14.10
CA THR A 391 5.49 3.07 13.11
C THR A 391 6.22 2.66 11.84
N GLN A 392 7.03 1.59 11.87
CA GLN A 392 7.76 1.06 10.72
C GLN A 392 6.82 0.39 9.70
N GLN A 393 5.60 0.04 10.12
CA GLN A 393 4.66 -0.82 9.41
C GLN A 393 3.66 0.00 8.60
N LYS A 394 4.07 0.45 7.42
CA LYS A 394 3.18 1.20 6.51
C LYS A 394 2.08 0.37 5.85
N MET A 395 2.12 -0.95 6.00
CA MET A 395 1.16 -1.86 5.37
C MET A 395 -0.19 -1.87 6.08
N ILE A 396 -0.22 -1.87 7.42
CA ILE A 396 -1.47 -1.96 8.20
C ILE A 396 -2.42 -0.79 7.91
N PRO A 397 -2.00 0.49 7.99
CA PRO A 397 -2.88 1.61 7.66
C PRO A 397 -3.42 1.53 6.22
N LYS A 398 -2.62 1.00 5.29
CA LYS A 398 -3.04 0.79 3.90
C LYS A 398 -4.09 -0.30 3.78
N LEU A 399 -3.95 -1.41 4.49
CA LEU A 399 -4.95 -2.48 4.50
C LEU A 399 -6.27 -1.99 5.09
N ILE A 400 -6.22 -1.24 6.19
CA ILE A 400 -7.43 -0.62 6.79
C ILE A 400 -8.12 0.24 5.74
N ARG A 401 -7.39 1.13 5.06
CA ARG A 401 -8.01 2.02 4.08
C ARG A 401 -8.58 1.29 2.85
N LEU A 402 -7.96 0.19 2.43
CA LEU A 402 -8.38 -0.58 1.25
C LEU A 402 -9.53 -1.54 1.55
N PHE A 403 -9.57 -2.13 2.74
CA PHE A 403 -10.43 -3.28 3.04
C PHE A 403 -11.40 -3.07 4.20
N CYS A 404 -11.28 -1.97 4.95
CA CYS A 404 -12.17 -1.69 6.07
C CYS A 404 -13.14 -0.53 5.77
N THR A 405 -14.33 -0.67 6.32
CA THR A 405 -15.35 0.36 6.53
C THR A 405 -15.42 0.63 8.04
N PRO A 406 -16.07 1.73 8.47
CA PRO A 406 -16.32 1.96 9.90
C PRO A 406 -16.95 0.75 10.58
N ASP A 407 -17.83 0.02 9.90
CA ASP A 407 -18.56 -1.13 10.45
C ASP A 407 -17.75 -2.42 10.58
N ASN A 408 -16.54 -2.52 10.02
CA ASN A 408 -15.73 -3.76 10.09
C ASN A 408 -14.24 -3.51 10.37
N MET A 409 -13.88 -2.27 10.72
CA MET A 409 -12.52 -1.91 11.06
C MET A 409 -12.11 -2.54 12.41
N PRO A 410 -10.95 -3.25 12.46
CA PRO A 410 -10.38 -3.69 13.73
C PRO A 410 -9.93 -2.48 14.55
N PHE A 411 -9.90 -2.61 15.87
CA PHE A 411 -9.29 -1.61 16.73
C PHE A 411 -7.78 -1.57 16.48
N MET A 412 -7.29 -0.45 15.94
CA MET A 412 -5.88 -0.30 15.57
C MET A 412 -5.09 0.36 16.70
N ILE A 413 -4.12 -0.37 17.25
CA ILE A 413 -3.14 0.13 18.21
C ILE A 413 -1.82 0.36 17.46
N THR A 414 -1.36 1.60 17.40
CA THR A 414 -0.06 1.94 16.80
C THR A 414 0.93 2.34 17.87
N LEU A 415 1.92 1.49 18.10
CA LEU A 415 3.05 1.76 18.99
C LEU A 415 4.02 2.72 18.30
N TYR A 416 4.51 3.71 19.03
CA TYR A 416 5.49 4.68 18.56
C TYR A 416 6.47 5.08 19.66
N ARG A 417 7.60 5.68 19.27
CA ARG A 417 8.58 6.31 20.16
C ARG A 417 8.83 7.72 19.67
N GLU A 418 8.93 8.66 20.61
CA GLU A 418 9.13 10.11 20.42
C GLU A 418 8.07 10.84 19.56
N LYS A 419 7.83 10.38 18.34
CA LYS A 419 6.98 11.01 17.33
C LYS A 419 5.75 10.19 17.01
N GLU A 420 4.59 10.79 17.26
CA GLU A 420 3.30 10.19 16.96
C GLU A 420 3.12 9.95 15.43
N PRO A 421 2.56 8.80 15.03
CA PRO A 421 2.35 8.46 13.62
C PRO A 421 1.27 9.32 12.96
N PHE A 422 1.65 10.01 11.89
CA PHE A 422 0.73 10.71 11.00
C PHE A 422 0.36 9.81 9.81
N VAL A 423 -0.85 9.21 9.83
CA VAL A 423 -1.39 8.39 8.74
C VAL A 423 -2.60 9.02 8.05
N ASP A 424 -2.91 10.24 8.44
CA ASP A 424 -3.96 11.09 7.90
C ASP A 424 -3.99 11.10 6.38
N TYR A 425 -2.82 11.20 5.71
CA TYR A 425 -2.73 11.19 4.25
C TYR A 425 -3.40 9.97 3.57
N LEU A 426 -3.68 8.90 4.30
CA LEU A 426 -4.44 7.73 3.84
C LEU A 426 -5.96 7.84 4.04
N GLY A 427 -6.48 8.98 4.51
CA GLY A 427 -7.89 9.17 4.82
C GLY A 427 -8.33 8.54 6.15
N ILE A 428 -7.38 8.15 7.02
CA ILE A 428 -7.65 7.65 8.37
C ILE A 428 -7.31 8.78 9.34
N GLU A 429 -8.34 9.43 9.88
CA GLU A 429 -8.17 10.54 10.81
C GLU A 429 -7.45 10.09 12.09
N SER A 430 -6.63 10.96 12.67
CA SER A 430 -5.98 10.74 13.97
C SER A 430 -6.97 10.45 15.09
N GLU A 431 -8.14 11.07 15.03
CA GLU A 431 -9.20 11.00 16.04
C GLU A 431 -10.23 9.88 15.78
N HIS A 432 -9.94 8.97 14.84
CA HIS A 432 -10.86 7.87 14.54
C HIS A 432 -11.07 6.98 15.77
N LYS A 433 -12.32 6.79 16.22
CA LYS A 433 -12.66 6.09 17.48
C LYS A 433 -12.14 4.65 17.63
N PHE A 434 -11.79 3.98 16.52
CA PHE A 434 -11.20 2.63 16.50
C PHE A 434 -9.68 2.64 16.31
N ARG A 435 -9.02 3.71 16.76
CA ARG A 435 -7.58 3.89 16.66
C ARG A 435 -7.05 4.45 17.98
N LEU A 436 -5.89 3.95 18.37
CA LEU A 436 -5.11 4.47 19.49
C LEU A 436 -3.62 4.48 19.12
N ASN A 437 -2.97 5.62 19.29
CA ASN A 437 -1.51 5.71 19.19
C ASN A 437 -0.93 5.65 20.62
N ILE A 438 0.08 4.81 20.84
CA ILE A 438 0.66 4.57 22.16
C ILE A 438 2.16 4.86 22.12
N ASN A 439 2.62 5.78 22.96
CA ASN A 439 4.04 5.97 23.19
C ASN A 439 4.56 4.80 24.03
N ILE A 440 5.35 3.91 23.42
CA ILE A 440 5.82 2.69 24.07
C ILE A 440 6.82 2.98 25.22
N ASP A 441 7.43 4.16 25.23
CA ASP A 441 8.35 4.57 26.29
C ASP A 441 7.61 5.09 27.54
N ASN A 442 6.34 5.49 27.41
CA ASN A 442 5.52 6.01 28.50
C ASN A 442 4.01 5.89 28.19
N TYR A 443 3.38 4.82 28.68
CA TYR A 443 1.93 4.59 28.53
C TYR A 443 1.29 4.13 29.85
N ASP A 444 0.00 4.43 30.01
CA ASP A 444 -0.84 3.91 31.09
C ASP A 444 -1.84 2.89 30.55
N MET A 445 -1.74 1.65 31.04
CA MET A 445 -2.64 0.57 30.68
C MET A 445 -4.09 0.81 31.11
N ASN A 446 -4.35 1.61 32.15
CA ASN A 446 -5.71 1.95 32.55
C ASN A 446 -6.39 2.87 31.55
N GLU A 447 -5.66 3.84 31.00
CA GLU A 447 -6.16 4.72 29.93
C GLU A 447 -6.45 3.91 28.67
N ILE A 448 -5.50 3.05 28.27
CA ILE A 448 -5.67 2.13 27.14
C ILE A 448 -6.89 1.23 27.35
N LYS A 449 -7.08 0.75 28.59
CA LYS A 449 -8.21 -0.11 28.95
C LYS A 449 -9.55 0.57 28.71
N ASN A 450 -9.69 1.81 29.18
CA ASN A 450 -10.92 2.57 29.06
C ASN A 450 -11.32 2.80 27.59
N VAL A 451 -10.36 3.07 26.71
CA VAL A 451 -10.64 3.30 25.28
C VAL A 451 -11.05 2.00 24.58
N ILE A 452 -10.35 0.89 24.84
CA ILE A 452 -10.65 -0.40 24.20
C ILE A 452 -11.95 -1.01 24.73
N GLN A 453 -12.29 -0.79 25.99
CA GLN A 453 -13.55 -1.27 26.57
C GLN A 453 -14.78 -0.70 25.83
N VAL A 454 -14.73 0.58 25.44
CA VAL A 454 -15.77 1.20 24.59
C VAL A 454 -15.90 0.46 23.26
N TYR A 455 -14.78 0.07 22.65
CA TYR A 455 -14.81 -0.74 21.43
C TYR A 455 -15.43 -2.12 21.65
N PHE A 456 -15.09 -2.81 22.73
CA PHE A 456 -15.67 -4.12 23.04
C PHE A 456 -17.18 -4.05 23.22
N GLU A 457 -17.68 -3.02 23.90
CA GLU A 457 -19.10 -2.78 24.08
C GLU A 457 -19.81 -2.48 22.76
N GLU A 458 -19.26 -1.58 21.93
CA GLU A 458 -19.85 -1.25 20.62
C GLU A 458 -19.88 -2.47 19.67
N ARG A 459 -18.88 -3.36 19.78
CA ARG A 459 -18.75 -4.55 18.93
C ARG A 459 -19.38 -5.81 19.51
N ASN A 460 -19.93 -5.76 20.72
CA ASN A 460 -20.41 -6.91 21.47
C ASN A 460 -19.35 -8.03 21.61
N LEU A 461 -18.09 -7.64 21.78
CA LEU A 461 -17.00 -8.56 22.08
C LEU A 461 -17.03 -8.88 23.58
N LYS A 462 -16.96 -10.16 23.93
CA LYS A 462 -17.08 -10.65 25.32
C LYS A 462 -15.81 -11.36 25.76
#